data_AF-A0A401PH41-F1
#
_entry.id   AF-A0A401PH41-F1
#
_cell.length_a   1.000
_cell.length_b   1.000
_cell.length_c   1.000
_cell.angle_alpha   90.00
_cell.angle_beta   90.00
_cell.angle_gamma   90.00
#
_symmetry.space_group_name_H-M   'P 1'
#
loop_
_entity.id
_entity.type
_entity.pdbx_description
1 polymer ?
#
loop_
_entity_poly.entity_id
_entity_poly.type
_entity_poly.pdbx_seq_one_letter_code
_entity_poly.pdbx_strand_id
1 'polypeptide(L)'
;MCLDWYSSFTLLSPWLKSISERCALEMAIYLQGSRSGEYVVQLLHRNESRTLILSSESEARTGWTLLQGRVGRLEDLFRISLEYKGFNRRSWELVAVDSVILKNCNEGPLTGSRTTLEGSFICQNGVPIKLRQLCDFRTDCSKAEDEGVVCSEFIHLYSHAC
;
A
#
# COMPACT_ATOMS: atom_id res chain seq x y z
N MET A 1 27.10 28.80 3.46
CA MET A 1 26.04 28.67 4.48
C MET A 1 24.88 27.95 3.82
N CYS A 2 24.70 26.65 4.09
CA CYS A 2 23.50 25.93 3.65
C CYS A 2 22.42 26.16 4.69
N LEU A 3 21.35 26.83 4.29
CA LEU A 3 20.16 27.03 5.10
C LEU A 3 19.13 26.00 4.65
N ASP A 4 19.32 24.74 5.06
CA ASP A 4 18.41 23.65 4.71
C ASP A 4 17.18 23.69 5.63
N TRP A 5 16.28 24.64 5.40
CA TRP A 5 14.98 24.77 6.09
C TRP A 5 13.91 23.83 5.52
N TYR A 6 14.30 22.77 4.80
CA TYR A 6 13.39 21.89 4.09
C TYR A 6 13.46 20.48 4.71
N SER A 7 12.31 19.99 5.18
CA SER A 7 12.18 18.62 5.68
C SER A 7 11.36 17.81 4.69
N SER A 8 11.90 16.69 4.25
CA SER A 8 11.15 15.69 3.51
C SER A 8 11.40 14.29 4.06
N PHE A 9 10.36 13.47 4.01
CA PHE A 9 10.47 12.04 4.23
C PHE A 9 9.59 11.31 3.24
N THR A 10 9.97 10.07 2.94
CA THR A 10 9.25 9.21 2.01
C THR A 10 8.99 7.87 2.66
N LEU A 11 7.73 7.47 2.65
CA LEU A 11 7.30 6.12 3.00
C LEU A 11 6.93 5.37 1.72
N LEU A 12 7.42 4.14 1.60
CA LEU A 12 7.19 3.29 0.45
C LEU A 12 6.46 2.04 0.90
N SER A 13 5.38 1.69 0.21
CA SER A 13 4.77 0.37 0.36
C SER A 13 5.69 -0.72 -0.21
N PRO A 14 5.42 -2.00 0.13
CA PRO A 14 5.86 -3.12 -0.71
C PRO A 14 5.40 -2.95 -2.16
N TRP A 15 5.89 -3.80 -3.06
CA TRP A 15 5.27 -3.91 -4.38
C TRP A 15 3.80 -4.37 -4.20
N LEU A 16 2.93 -4.01 -5.12
CA LEU A 16 1.50 -4.22 -5.03
C LEU A 16 0.95 -4.51 -6.43
N LYS A 17 -0.21 -5.16 -6.48
CA LYS A 17 -0.95 -5.43 -7.70
C LYS A 17 -2.39 -4.99 -7.54
N SER A 18 -2.97 -4.47 -8.62
CA SER A 18 -4.38 -4.13 -8.68
C SER A 18 -4.97 -4.72 -9.96
N ILE A 19 -5.92 -5.64 -9.78
CA ILE A 19 -6.64 -6.28 -10.89
C ILE A 19 -8.02 -5.67 -11.12
N SER A 20 -8.42 -4.68 -10.32
CA SER A 20 -9.75 -4.08 -10.37
C SER A 20 -9.72 -2.61 -10.76
N GLU A 21 -10.63 -2.23 -11.65
CA GLU A 21 -10.93 -0.84 -11.98
C GLU A 21 -11.51 -0.05 -10.80
N ARG A 22 -11.91 -0.71 -9.72
CA ARG A 22 -12.47 -0.06 -8.52
C ARG A 22 -11.44 0.11 -7.40
N CYS A 23 -10.18 -0.28 -7.64
CA CYS A 23 -9.12 -0.14 -6.66
C CYS A 23 -8.96 1.32 -6.21
N ALA A 24 -9.04 1.54 -4.91
CA ALA A 24 -8.89 2.86 -4.29
C ALA A 24 -7.99 2.79 -3.06
N LEU A 25 -7.19 3.82 -2.87
CA LEU A 25 -6.37 4.04 -1.69
C LEU A 25 -7.13 4.95 -0.72
N GLU A 26 -7.12 4.60 0.56
CA GLU A 26 -7.61 5.40 1.67
C GLU A 26 -6.51 5.49 2.74
N MET A 27 -6.26 6.68 3.28
CA MET A 27 -5.32 6.87 4.38
C MET A 27 -5.71 8.06 5.25
N ALA A 28 -5.45 7.97 6.54
CA ALA A 28 -5.61 9.08 7.47
C ALA A 28 -4.26 9.75 7.69
N ILE A 29 -4.22 11.07 7.50
CA ILE A 29 -3.04 11.89 7.79
C ILE A 29 -3.38 12.90 8.88
N TYR A 30 -2.40 13.21 9.72
CA TYR A 30 -2.51 14.26 10.72
C TYR A 30 -1.41 15.30 10.48
N LEU A 31 -1.81 16.56 10.42
CA LEU A 31 -0.91 17.69 10.32
C LEU A 31 -1.18 18.64 11.48
N GLN A 32 -0.13 18.97 12.23
CA GLN A 32 -0.18 20.01 13.27
C GLN A 32 0.94 21.02 13.08
N GLY A 33 0.56 22.30 13.09
CA GLY A 33 1.50 23.40 13.20
C GLY A 33 2.05 23.96 11.89
N SER A 34 1.74 23.37 10.72
CA SER A 34 2.25 23.88 9.43
C SER A 34 1.14 24.41 8.52
N ARG A 35 1.39 25.61 7.96
CA ARG A 35 0.68 26.16 6.77
C ARG A 35 1.42 25.84 5.46
N SER A 36 2.55 25.13 5.56
CA SER A 36 3.57 25.01 4.50
C SER A 36 4.05 23.58 4.27
N GLY A 37 3.35 22.58 4.84
CA GLY A 37 3.60 21.16 4.62
C GLY A 37 2.56 20.56 3.68
N GLU A 38 3.00 19.75 2.72
CA GLU A 38 2.13 18.96 1.85
C GLU A 38 2.49 17.47 1.90
N TYR A 39 1.47 16.62 1.87
CA TYR A 39 1.61 15.21 1.54
C TYR A 39 1.32 15.00 0.05
N VAL A 40 2.21 14.28 -0.61
CA VAL A 40 2.10 13.88 -2.01
C VAL A 40 2.08 12.36 -2.07
N VAL A 41 1.00 11.81 -2.61
CA VAL A 41 0.81 10.38 -2.77
C VAL A 41 0.94 10.01 -4.24
N GLN A 42 1.87 9.12 -4.56
CA GLN A 42 2.19 8.72 -5.93
C GLN A 42 2.23 7.20 -6.08
N LEU A 43 1.88 6.71 -7.27
CA LEU A 43 2.23 5.38 -7.72
C LEU A 43 3.63 5.42 -8.32
N LEU A 44 4.49 4.51 -7.88
CA LEU A 44 5.80 4.22 -8.45
C LEU A 44 5.69 2.93 -9.25
N HIS A 45 5.90 3.05 -10.56
CA HIS A 45 5.91 1.89 -11.46
C HIS A 45 7.30 1.27 -11.51
N ARG A 46 7.40 0.03 -12.00
CA ARG A 46 8.68 -0.68 -12.14
C ARG A 46 9.67 0.02 -13.08
N ASN A 47 9.17 0.78 -14.05
CA ASN A 47 9.97 1.61 -14.96
C ASN A 47 10.38 2.97 -14.33
N GLU A 48 10.23 3.12 -13.02
CA GLU A 48 10.52 4.34 -12.25
C GLU A 48 9.62 5.54 -12.57
N SER A 49 8.62 5.39 -13.44
CA SER A 49 7.62 6.43 -13.68
C SER A 49 6.74 6.64 -12.45
N ARG A 50 6.28 7.88 -12.28
CA ARG A 50 5.46 8.32 -11.14
C ARG A 50 4.11 8.83 -11.62
N THR A 51 3.03 8.36 -11.00
CA THR A 51 1.67 8.85 -11.25
C THR A 51 1.13 9.46 -9.97
N LEU A 52 0.76 10.74 -10.00
CA LEU A 52 0.13 11.39 -8.84
C LEU A 52 -1.25 10.77 -8.60
N ILE A 53 -1.49 10.30 -7.37
CA ILE A 53 -2.80 9.87 -6.92
C ILE A 53 -3.51 11.04 -6.25
N LEU A 54 -2.84 11.65 -5.26
CA LEU A 54 -3.40 12.68 -4.39
C LEU A 54 -2.29 13.63 -3.94
N SER A 55 -2.68 14.88 -3.71
CA SER A 55 -1.90 15.83 -2.93
C SER A 55 -2.81 16.46 -1.89
N SER A 56 -2.33 16.61 -0.66
CA SER A 56 -3.08 17.36 0.35
C SER A 56 -2.97 18.85 0.03
N GLU A 57 -4.01 19.43 -0.56
CA GLU A 57 -4.14 20.89 -0.66
C GLU A 57 -4.55 21.39 0.73
N SER A 58 -3.57 21.62 1.61
CA SER A 58 -3.85 21.90 3.01
C SER A 58 -4.30 23.36 3.19
N GLU A 59 -5.62 23.57 3.23
CA GLU A 59 -6.14 24.69 4.02
C GLU A 59 -5.67 24.50 5.47
N ALA A 60 -5.15 25.56 6.07
CA ALA A 60 -4.51 25.60 7.38
C ALA A 60 -5.37 25.05 8.55
N ARG A 61 -5.59 23.74 8.62
CA ARG A 61 -6.38 23.07 9.64
C ARG A 61 -5.51 22.04 10.34
N THR A 62 -5.42 22.16 11.66
CA THR A 62 -4.84 21.11 12.50
C THR A 62 -5.89 20.02 12.70
N GLY A 63 -5.54 18.78 12.40
CA GLY A 63 -6.47 17.67 12.57
C GLY A 63 -6.17 16.47 11.66
N TRP A 64 -6.96 15.42 11.88
CA TRP A 64 -6.98 14.26 11.01
C TRP A 64 -7.75 14.57 9.73
N THR A 65 -7.14 14.25 8.60
CA THR A 65 -7.74 14.36 7.28
C THR A 65 -7.68 13.01 6.59
N LEU A 66 -8.81 12.57 6.05
CA LEU A 66 -8.89 11.38 5.23
C LEU A 66 -8.51 11.73 3.79
N LEU A 67 -7.50 11.07 3.25
CA LEU A 67 -7.15 11.13 1.83
C LEU A 67 -7.69 9.88 1.14
N GLN A 68 -8.39 10.08 0.01
CA GLN A 68 -8.93 9.01 -0.81
C GLN A 68 -8.60 9.25 -2.28
N GLY A 69 -8.05 8.23 -2.94
CA GLY A 69 -7.57 8.36 -4.32
C GLY A 69 -7.77 7.09 -5.13
N ARG A 70 -8.06 7.28 -6.42
CA ARG A 70 -8.27 6.18 -7.35
C ARG A 70 -6.92 5.61 -7.79
N VAL A 71 -6.74 4.31 -7.61
CA VAL A 71 -5.58 3.56 -8.14
C VAL A 71 -5.95 2.90 -9.47
N GLY A 72 -7.14 2.30 -9.55
CA GLY A 72 -7.60 1.58 -10.75
C GLY A 72 -6.82 0.29 -11.03
N ARG A 73 -7.09 -0.35 -12.16
CA ARG A 73 -6.39 -1.58 -12.59
C ARG A 73 -5.03 -1.22 -13.17
N LEU A 74 -4.00 -1.98 -12.78
CA LEU A 74 -2.64 -1.80 -13.28
C LEU A 74 -2.08 -3.17 -13.69
N GLU A 75 -1.58 -3.27 -14.92
CA GLU A 75 -1.03 -4.52 -15.44
C GLU A 75 0.28 -4.90 -14.73
N ASP A 76 1.12 -3.89 -14.49
CA ASP A 76 2.40 -4.04 -13.81
C ASP A 76 2.29 -3.85 -12.29
N LEU A 77 3.29 -4.40 -11.59
CA LEU A 77 3.48 -4.14 -10.17
C LEU A 77 3.84 -2.68 -9.91
N PHE A 78 3.32 -2.13 -8.83
CA PHE A 78 3.56 -0.75 -8.42
C PHE A 78 3.87 -0.66 -6.93
N ARG A 79 4.43 0.48 -6.49
CA ARG A 79 4.50 0.88 -5.08
C ARG A 79 3.72 2.16 -4.86
N ILE A 80 3.19 2.34 -3.67
CA ILE A 80 2.65 3.62 -3.21
C ILE A 80 3.79 4.36 -2.50
N SER A 81 4.04 5.58 -2.94
CA SER A 81 4.95 6.53 -2.31
C SER A 81 4.13 7.60 -1.61
N LEU A 82 4.31 7.74 -0.31
CA LEU A 82 3.82 8.87 0.46
C LEU A 82 5.01 9.75 0.81
N GLU A 83 5.07 10.93 0.21
CA GLU A 83 6.11 11.93 0.45
C GLU A 83 5.53 13.10 1.24
N TYR A 84 6.18 13.50 2.32
CA TYR A 84 5.92 14.77 2.98
C TYR A 84 6.96 15.79 2.54
N LYS A 85 6.53 17.01 2.27
CA LYS A 85 7.37 18.15 1.94
C LYS A 85 6.97 19.31 2.82
N GLY A 86 7.85 19.71 3.74
CA GLY A 86 7.60 20.77 4.71
C GLY A 86 8.68 21.83 4.74
N PHE A 87 8.29 23.08 4.91
CA PHE A 87 9.21 24.19 5.17
C PHE A 87 9.31 24.47 6.66
N ASN A 88 10.46 24.15 7.25
CA ASN A 88 10.67 24.05 8.69
C ASN A 88 10.91 25.43 9.33
N ARG A 89 9.93 26.35 9.28
CA ARG A 89 10.07 27.71 9.88
C ARG A 89 9.89 27.71 11.40
N ARG A 90 9.37 26.63 11.99
CA ARG A 90 9.10 26.51 13.43
C ARG A 90 9.70 25.24 13.99
N SER A 91 10.07 25.26 15.27
CA SER A 91 10.80 24.19 15.96
C SER A 91 9.96 22.92 16.27
N TRP A 92 8.67 22.90 15.96
CA TRP A 92 7.79 21.75 16.23
C TRP A 92 6.69 21.64 15.16
N GLU A 93 6.85 20.71 14.24
CA GLU A 93 5.80 20.21 13.34
C GLU A 93 5.54 18.75 13.71
N LEU A 94 4.27 18.36 13.82
CA LEU A 94 3.91 16.96 14.04
C LEU A 94 3.10 16.47 12.86
N VAL A 95 3.57 15.36 12.31
CA VAL A 95 3.04 14.70 11.12
C VAL A 95 2.84 13.23 11.47
N ALA A 96 1.65 12.71 11.20
CA ALA A 96 1.35 11.30 11.46
C ALA A 96 0.52 10.71 10.32
N VAL A 97 0.65 9.40 10.14
CA VAL A 97 -0.05 8.63 9.12
C VAL A 97 -0.63 7.41 9.82
N ASP A 98 -1.89 7.10 9.53
CA ASP A 98 -2.58 5.94 10.08
C ASP A 98 -3.55 5.37 9.03
N SER A 99 -4.02 4.13 9.26
CA SER A 99 -5.11 3.50 8.52
C SER A 99 -4.94 3.52 7.00
N VAL A 100 -3.74 3.14 6.52
CA VAL A 100 -3.45 3.02 5.08
C VAL A 100 -4.08 1.74 4.54
N ILE A 101 -5.08 1.87 3.67
CA ILE A 101 -5.92 0.78 3.19
C ILE A 101 -6.09 0.85 1.67
N LEU A 102 -5.93 -0.30 1.00
CA LEU A 102 -6.34 -0.49 -0.39
C LEU A 102 -7.68 -1.23 -0.46
N LYS A 103 -8.70 -0.57 -1.01
CA LYS A 103 -10.05 -1.11 -1.14
C LYS A 103 -10.29 -1.64 -2.55
N ASN A 104 -10.95 -2.78 -2.65
CA ASN A 104 -11.49 -3.36 -3.88
C ASN A 104 -10.44 -3.67 -4.96
N CYS A 105 -9.15 -3.81 -4.63
CA CYS A 105 -8.09 -3.99 -5.63
C CYS A 105 -8.02 -5.40 -6.23
N ASN A 106 -8.71 -6.35 -5.59
CA ASN A 106 -8.77 -7.76 -6.01
C ASN A 106 -10.15 -8.18 -6.54
N GLU A 107 -11.06 -7.24 -6.75
CA GLU A 107 -12.38 -7.51 -7.34
C GLU A 107 -12.24 -7.70 -8.86
N GLY A 108 -12.13 -8.94 -9.31
CA GLY A 108 -12.12 -9.34 -10.73
C GLY A 108 -12.21 -10.87 -10.87
N PRO A 109 -12.51 -11.41 -12.06
CA PRO A 109 -12.43 -12.85 -12.29
C PRO A 109 -11.00 -13.29 -11.98
N LEU A 110 -10.81 -14.11 -10.95
CA LEU A 110 -9.54 -14.75 -10.63
C LEU A 110 -9.21 -15.78 -11.71
N THR A 111 -8.94 -15.35 -12.94
CA THR A 111 -8.42 -16.22 -14.00
C THR A 111 -7.01 -16.63 -13.60
N GLY A 112 -6.92 -17.74 -12.85
CA GLY A 112 -5.68 -18.39 -12.46
C GLY A 112 -5.46 -18.57 -10.96
N SER A 113 -6.30 -18.01 -10.08
CA SER A 113 -6.05 -18.18 -8.63
C SER A 113 -6.68 -19.48 -8.11
N ARG A 114 -5.83 -20.33 -7.51
CA ARG A 114 -6.23 -21.49 -6.69
C ARG A 114 -6.88 -21.09 -5.36
N THR A 115 -7.37 -19.86 -5.25
CA THR A 115 -8.07 -19.37 -4.07
C THR A 115 -9.57 -19.41 -4.30
N THR A 116 -10.28 -20.02 -3.36
CA THR A 116 -11.73 -20.09 -3.38
C THR A 116 -12.33 -18.79 -2.84
N LEU A 117 -13.60 -18.53 -3.17
CA LEU A 117 -14.41 -17.43 -2.61
C LEU A 117 -14.50 -17.47 -1.06
N GLU A 118 -14.19 -18.61 -0.43
CA GLU A 118 -14.23 -18.80 1.02
C GLU A 118 -12.90 -18.51 1.74
N GLY A 119 -11.87 -18.04 1.03
CA GLY A 119 -10.59 -17.70 1.64
C GLY A 119 -9.72 -18.92 1.97
N SER A 120 -9.76 -19.95 1.12
CA SER A 120 -8.87 -21.12 1.17
C SER A 120 -8.00 -21.22 -0.09
N PHE A 121 -6.79 -21.74 0.07
CA PHE A 121 -5.88 -22.09 -1.02
C PHE A 121 -5.94 -23.60 -1.25
N ILE A 122 -6.05 -24.02 -2.51
CA ILE A 122 -6.11 -25.44 -2.88
C ILE A 122 -4.73 -25.93 -3.29
N CYS A 123 -4.14 -26.84 -2.50
CA CYS A 123 -2.91 -27.54 -2.84
C CYS A 123 -3.07 -28.32 -4.16
N GLN A 124 -1.95 -28.75 -4.77
CA GLN A 124 -1.95 -29.56 -6.00
C GLN A 124 -2.68 -30.89 -5.87
N ASN A 125 -2.67 -31.47 -4.67
CA ASN A 125 -3.38 -32.70 -4.35
C ASN A 125 -4.89 -32.47 -4.09
N GLY A 126 -5.38 -31.23 -4.20
CA GLY A 126 -6.78 -30.87 -3.97
C GLY A 126 -7.14 -30.58 -2.52
N VAL A 127 -6.20 -30.71 -1.58
CA VAL A 127 -6.43 -30.39 -0.16
C VAL A 127 -6.51 -28.88 0.03
N PRO A 128 -7.58 -28.35 0.67
CA PRO A 128 -7.66 -26.94 1.01
C PRO A 128 -6.88 -26.61 2.29
N ILE A 129 -6.16 -25.49 2.28
CA ILE A 129 -5.57 -24.85 3.47
C ILE A 129 -6.13 -23.44 3.64
N LYS A 130 -6.05 -22.88 4.85
CA LYS A 130 -6.50 -21.50 5.09
C LYS A 130 -5.50 -20.52 4.49
N LEU A 131 -5.95 -19.36 4.03
CA LEU A 131 -5.03 -18.34 3.48
C LEU A 131 -3.92 -17.90 4.45
N ARG A 132 -4.18 -17.92 5.77
CA ARG A 132 -3.16 -17.60 6.80
C ARG A 132 -2.02 -18.63 6.92
N GLN A 133 -2.20 -19.79 6.30
CA GLN A 133 -1.22 -20.87 6.22
C GLN A 133 -0.40 -20.79 4.94
N LEU A 134 -0.63 -19.77 4.11
CA LEU A 134 0.21 -19.50 2.96
C LEU A 134 1.37 -18.62 3.42
N CYS A 135 2.60 -19.00 3.06
CA CYS A 135 3.79 -18.19 3.30
C CYS A 135 4.06 -17.94 4.79
N ASP A 136 3.80 -18.95 5.61
CA ASP A 136 4.01 -18.91 7.07
C ASP A 136 5.27 -19.67 7.51
N PHE A 137 6.10 -20.08 6.54
CA PHE A 137 7.30 -20.91 6.71
C PHE A 137 7.01 -22.32 7.23
N ARG A 138 5.78 -22.81 7.10
CA ARG A 138 5.40 -24.20 7.38
C ARG A 138 4.88 -24.84 6.11
N THR A 139 5.31 -26.07 5.88
CA THR A 139 4.82 -26.86 4.74
C THR A 139 3.52 -27.54 5.12
N ASP A 140 2.39 -26.91 4.79
CA ASP A 140 1.05 -27.44 4.95
C ASP A 140 0.57 -28.19 3.69
N CYS A 141 1.05 -27.81 2.49
CA CYS A 141 0.82 -28.60 1.28
C CYS A 141 1.90 -29.68 1.05
N SER A 142 1.49 -30.83 0.51
CA SER A 142 2.37 -32.00 0.33
C SER A 142 3.58 -31.78 -0.59
N LYS A 143 3.57 -30.76 -1.47
CA LYS A 143 4.68 -30.44 -2.36
C LYS A 143 5.29 -29.06 -2.05
N ALA A 144 5.02 -28.50 -0.87
CA ALA A 144 5.49 -27.19 -0.43
C ALA A 144 5.12 -26.03 -1.38
N GLU A 145 4.07 -26.19 -2.18
CA GLU A 145 3.62 -25.19 -3.12
C GLU A 145 3.02 -23.95 -2.43
N ASP A 146 2.56 -24.10 -1.19
CA ASP A 146 2.13 -23.05 -0.25
C ASP A 146 3.27 -22.15 0.22
N GLU A 147 4.51 -22.64 0.18
CA GLU A 147 5.74 -21.90 0.52
C GLU A 147 6.61 -21.60 -0.70
N GLY A 148 6.11 -21.91 -1.91
CA GLY A 148 6.86 -21.87 -3.15
C GLY A 148 6.70 -20.56 -3.94
N VAL A 149 6.55 -20.70 -5.27
CA VAL A 149 6.33 -19.58 -6.21
C VAL A 149 5.16 -18.70 -5.78
N VAL A 150 4.15 -19.31 -5.17
CA VAL A 150 3.00 -18.60 -4.63
C VAL A 150 3.44 -17.50 -3.67
N CYS A 151 4.46 -17.68 -2.84
CA CYS A 151 4.90 -16.66 -1.90
C CYS A 151 5.66 -15.50 -2.55
N SER A 152 6.38 -15.76 -3.63
CA SER A 152 6.94 -14.66 -4.44
C SER A 152 5.86 -13.82 -5.12
N GLU A 153 4.66 -14.38 -5.33
CA GLU A 153 3.50 -13.68 -5.88
C GLU A 153 2.53 -13.14 -4.79
N PHE A 154 2.50 -13.76 -3.60
CA PHE A 154 1.58 -13.50 -2.48
C PHE A 154 2.18 -12.68 -1.33
N ILE A 155 3.43 -12.21 -1.41
CA ILE A 155 4.00 -11.19 -0.49
C ILE A 155 3.13 -9.90 -0.41
N HIS A 156 2.05 -9.79 -1.20
CA HIS A 156 1.26 -8.58 -1.39
C HIS A 156 -0.07 -8.47 -0.62
N LEU A 157 -0.44 -9.43 0.25
CA LEU A 157 -1.73 -9.33 0.97
C LEU A 157 -1.70 -9.52 2.49
N TYR A 158 -0.57 -9.86 3.11
CA TYR A 158 -0.54 -10.17 4.55
C TYR A 158 0.62 -9.56 5.34
N SER A 159 1.03 -8.33 5.05
CA SER A 159 1.78 -7.54 6.05
C SER A 159 0.82 -6.82 7.01
N HIS A 160 0.06 -7.60 7.78
CA HIS A 160 -0.53 -7.14 9.03
C HIS A 160 -0.03 -8.04 10.16
N ALA A 161 1.10 -7.64 10.74
CA ALA A 161 1.41 -7.89 12.14
C ALA A 161 2.08 -6.62 12.65
N CYS A 162 1.53 -6.06 13.74
CA CYS A 162 1.99 -4.85 14.43
C CYS A 162 3.49 -4.88 14.74
#